data_AF-A0A7I7NH02-F1
#
_entry.id   AF-A0A7I7NH02-F1
#
_cell.length_a   1.000
_cell.length_b   1.000
_cell.length_c   1.000
_cell.angle_alpha   90.00
_cell.angle_beta   90.00
_cell.angle_gamma   90.00
#
_symmetry.space_group_name_H-M   'P 1'
#
loop_
_entity.id
_entity.type
_entity.pdbx_description
1 polymer ?
#
loop_
_entity_poly.entity_id
_entity_poly.type
_entity_poly.pdbx_seq_one_letter_code
_entity_poly.pdbx_strand_id
1 'polypeptide(L)'
;MSDLPAAGSVKVVVSAALSDRFKRRYVIVDAATGGIVDDAQGYGYKTAQNAHRAHAYKSMPPKKKRRRDAAQRQVRRWCAAHPLFMRHVEQSMFYALKDGLNLTEADVRAMADEHGVELRFSVKDLMRHWNW
;
A
#
# COMPACT_ATOMS: atom_id res chain seq x y z
N MET A 1 37.98 -8.48 -5.91
CA MET A 1 37.12 -7.87 -6.95
C MET A 1 35.75 -7.69 -6.33
N SER A 2 35.43 -6.47 -5.91
CA SER A 2 34.12 -6.15 -5.32
C SER A 2 33.18 -5.73 -6.43
N ASP A 3 32.08 -6.45 -6.60
CA ASP A 3 31.03 -6.07 -7.54
C ASP A 3 30.51 -4.68 -7.16
N LEU A 4 30.78 -3.69 -8.02
CA LEU A 4 30.19 -2.37 -7.88
C LEU A 4 28.67 -2.51 -8.09
N PRO A 5 27.84 -1.96 -7.19
CA PRO A 5 26.39 -2.06 -7.32
C PRO A 5 25.92 -1.39 -8.61
N ALA A 6 24.94 -2.00 -9.28
CA ALA A 6 24.39 -1.50 -10.54
C ALA A 6 23.92 -0.03 -10.40
N ALA A 7 24.24 0.79 -11.40
CA ALA A 7 23.82 2.19 -11.47
C ALA A 7 22.29 2.31 -11.32
N GLY A 8 21.84 3.13 -10.38
CA GLY A 8 20.41 3.31 -10.06
C GLY A 8 19.85 2.36 -8.98
N SER A 9 20.68 1.52 -8.36
CA SER A 9 20.28 0.76 -7.17
C SER A 9 20.33 1.64 -5.91
N VAL A 10 19.35 1.48 -5.02
CA VAL A 10 19.26 2.25 -3.77
C VAL A 10 19.43 1.35 -2.54
N LYS A 11 19.96 1.92 -1.46
CA LYS A 11 20.05 1.28 -0.14
C LYS A 11 19.28 2.11 0.88
N VAL A 12 18.74 1.42 1.89
CA VAL A 12 18.13 2.07 3.04
C VAL A 12 19.08 1.96 4.22
N VAL A 13 19.44 3.10 4.80
CA VAL A 13 20.43 3.18 5.88
C VAL A 13 19.88 3.95 7.07
N VAL A 14 20.43 3.71 8.26
CA VAL A 14 20.13 4.51 9.45
C VAL A 14 20.86 5.84 9.34
N SER A 15 20.15 6.95 9.46
CA SER A 15 20.74 8.29 9.48
C SER A 15 21.16 8.65 10.89
N ALA A 16 22.46 8.78 11.14
CA ALA A 16 22.98 9.21 12.44
C ALA A 16 22.52 10.63 12.80
N ALA A 17 22.41 11.53 11.81
CA ALA A 17 21.99 12.91 12.03
C ALA A 17 20.51 13.04 12.43
N LEU A 18 19.65 12.15 11.93
CA LEU A 18 18.22 12.17 12.21
C LEU A 18 17.80 11.21 13.34
N SER A 19 18.68 10.29 13.71
CA SER A 19 18.40 9.31 14.76
C SER A 19 18.84 9.83 16.12
N ASP A 20 18.10 9.42 17.15
CA ASP A 20 18.53 9.51 18.53
C ASP A 20 18.68 8.11 19.16
N ARG A 21 19.08 8.04 20.43
CA ARG A 21 19.27 6.79 21.18
C ARG A 21 18.03 5.88 21.18
N PHE A 22 16.83 6.45 21.11
CA PHE A 22 15.56 5.74 21.23
C PHE A 22 14.80 5.64 19.91
N LYS A 23 15.04 6.55 18.96
CA LYS A 23 14.30 6.67 17.70
C LYS A 23 15.26 6.65 16.52
N ARG A 24 15.38 5.47 15.91
CA ARG A 24 16.08 5.31 14.64
C ARG A 24 15.30 5.94 13.49
N ARG A 25 16.01 6.64 12.61
CA ARG A 25 15.50 7.21 11.36
C ARG A 25 16.26 6.65 10.18
N TYR A 26 15.50 6.30 9.15
CA TYR A 26 16.02 5.68 7.95
C TYR A 26 15.93 6.64 6.76
N VAL A 27 16.97 6.67 5.95
CA VAL A 27 17.03 7.44 4.70
C VAL A 27 17.43 6.53 3.54
N ILE A 28 17.15 6.97 2.33
CA ILE A 28 17.44 6.23 1.10
C ILE A 28 18.63 6.89 0.45
N VAL A 29 19.65 6.10 0.16
CA VAL A 29 20.88 6.57 -0.48
C VAL A 29 21.12 5.81 -1.78
N ASP A 30 21.75 6.46 -2.73
CA ASP A 30 22.27 5.82 -3.93
C ASP A 30 23.36 4.83 -3.53
N ALA A 31 23.29 3.60 -4.03
CA ALA A 31 24.15 2.53 -3.57
C ALA A 31 25.61 2.66 -4.02
N ALA A 32 25.86 3.41 -5.11
CA ALA A 32 27.18 3.60 -5.69
C ALA A 32 27.89 4.83 -5.11
N THR A 33 27.16 5.94 -4.94
CA THR A 33 27.72 7.23 -4.50
C THR A 33 27.53 7.51 -3.02
N GLY A 34 26.55 6.86 -2.37
CA GLY A 34 26.15 7.17 -1.00
C GLY A 34 25.35 8.46 -0.84
N GLY A 35 25.06 9.18 -1.93
CA GLY A 35 24.26 10.40 -1.91
C GLY A 35 22.82 10.16 -1.47
N ILE A 36 22.22 11.10 -0.75
CA ILE A 36 20.83 11.01 -0.30
C ILE A 36 19.89 11.13 -1.50
N VAL A 37 19.06 10.10 -1.70
CA VAL A 37 17.99 10.06 -2.70
C VAL A 37 16.67 10.52 -2.09
N ASP A 38 16.40 10.15 -0.84
CA ASP A 38 15.18 10.52 -0.12
C ASP A 38 15.38 10.40 1.40
N ASP A 39 15.25 11.50 2.11
CA ASP A 39 15.34 11.57 3.57
C ASP A 39 13.99 11.87 4.25
N ALA A 40 12.88 11.70 3.53
CA ALA A 40 11.56 12.08 3.98
C ALA A 40 11.47 13.57 4.40
N GLN A 41 12.06 14.46 3.59
CA GLN A 41 12.06 15.91 3.81
C GLN A 41 12.76 16.30 5.13
N GLY A 42 13.87 15.65 5.43
CA GLY A 42 14.65 15.87 6.64
C GLY A 42 14.12 15.21 7.93
N TYR A 43 13.00 14.47 7.89
CA TYR A 43 12.49 13.76 9.07
C TYR A 43 13.01 12.32 9.23
N GLY A 44 13.36 11.68 8.12
CA GLY A 44 13.67 10.26 8.02
C GLY A 44 12.47 9.35 8.30
N TYR A 45 12.47 8.20 7.62
CA TYR A 45 11.46 7.17 7.81
C TYR A 45 11.61 6.49 9.17
N LYS A 46 10.49 6.16 9.82
CA LYS A 46 10.50 5.44 11.13
C LYS A 46 10.99 4.00 11.03
N THR A 47 10.89 3.39 9.85
CA THR A 47 11.32 2.01 9.59
C THR A 47 11.94 1.91 8.20
N ALA A 48 12.86 0.97 8.02
CA ALA A 48 13.44 0.70 6.72
C ALA A 48 12.39 0.26 5.69
N GLN A 49 11.39 -0.52 6.12
CA GLN A 49 10.28 -0.97 5.28
C GLN A 49 9.47 0.21 4.73
N ASN A 50 9.22 1.25 5.52
CA ASN A 50 8.51 2.44 5.04
C ASN A 50 9.34 3.21 4.02
N ALA A 51 10.65 3.30 4.21
CA ALA A 51 11.55 3.89 3.22
C ALA A 51 11.49 3.12 1.89
N HIS A 52 11.62 1.78 1.93
CA HIS A 52 11.49 0.94 0.74
C HIS A 52 10.12 1.11 0.05
N ARG A 53 9.02 1.13 0.81
CA ARG A 53 7.67 1.34 0.27
C ARG A 53 7.53 2.70 -0.41
N ALA A 54 8.05 3.76 0.20
CA ALA A 54 8.02 5.10 -0.35
C ALA A 54 8.82 5.19 -1.66
N HIS A 55 10.03 4.63 -1.69
CA HIS A 55 10.82 4.58 -2.92
C HIS A 55 10.13 3.78 -4.01
N ALA A 56 9.66 2.56 -3.71
CA ALA A 56 8.95 1.72 -4.68
C ALA A 56 7.68 2.38 -5.24
N TYR A 57 7.01 3.24 -4.46
CA TYR A 57 5.90 4.04 -4.94
C TYR A 57 6.35 5.13 -5.91
N LYS A 58 7.41 5.89 -5.57
CA LYS A 58 7.94 6.98 -6.38
C LYS A 58 8.62 6.50 -7.67
N SER A 59 9.31 5.36 -7.63
CA SER A 59 9.99 4.75 -8.78
C SER A 59 9.08 3.84 -9.62
N MET A 60 7.77 3.81 -9.33
CA MET A 60 6.84 2.94 -10.04
C MET A 60 6.73 3.32 -11.53
N PRO A 61 6.93 2.37 -12.47
CA PRO A 61 6.82 2.66 -13.89
C PRO A 61 5.43 3.22 -14.28
N PRO A 62 5.33 4.18 -15.21
CA PRO A 62 4.07 4.80 -15.59
C PRO A 62 2.97 3.81 -16.00
N LYS A 63 3.32 2.73 -16.71
CA LYS A 63 2.38 1.66 -17.09
C LYS A 63 1.77 0.97 -15.86
N LYS A 64 2.60 0.65 -14.86
CA LYS A 64 2.16 0.01 -13.61
C LYS A 64 1.29 0.97 -12.78
N LYS A 65 1.67 2.25 -12.71
CA LYS A 65 0.87 3.31 -12.07
C LYS A 65 -0.50 3.46 -12.72
N ARG A 66 -0.57 3.58 -14.06
CA ARG A 66 -1.83 3.68 -14.81
C ARG A 66 -2.75 2.49 -14.57
N ARG A 67 -2.21 1.26 -14.53
CA ARG A 67 -2.98 0.04 -14.23
C ARG A 67 -3.57 0.06 -12.82
N ARG A 68 -2.77 0.41 -11.81
CA ARG A 68 -3.23 0.56 -10.42
C ARG A 68 -4.36 1.59 -10.34
N ASP A 69 -4.16 2.77 -10.93
CA ASP A 69 -5.14 3.86 -10.89
C ASP A 69 -6.42 3.49 -11.65
N ALA A 70 -6.31 2.71 -12.73
CA ALA A 70 -7.47 2.18 -13.46
C ALA A 70 -8.27 1.18 -12.61
N ALA A 71 -7.61 0.23 -11.94
CA ALA A 71 -8.26 -0.71 -11.02
C ALA A 71 -8.97 0.02 -9.89
N GLN A 72 -8.31 1.00 -9.25
CA GLN A 72 -8.91 1.82 -8.20
C GLN A 72 -10.15 2.58 -8.71
N ARG A 73 -10.09 3.19 -9.91
CA ARG A 73 -11.26 3.87 -10.51
C ARG A 73 -12.39 2.90 -10.82
N GLN A 74 -12.08 1.71 -11.31
CA GLN A 74 -13.08 0.69 -11.63
C GLN A 74 -13.82 0.24 -10.37
N VAL A 75 -13.09 -0.08 -9.29
CA VAL A 75 -13.68 -0.46 -8.00
C VAL A 75 -14.55 0.67 -7.46
N ARG A 76 -14.03 1.90 -7.39
CA ARG A 76 -14.79 3.05 -6.85
C ARG A 76 -16.08 3.33 -7.60
N ARG A 77 -16.04 3.27 -8.95
CA ARG A 77 -17.26 3.42 -9.77
C ARG A 77 -18.27 2.31 -9.50
N TRP A 78 -17.80 1.08 -9.32
CA TRP A 78 -18.68 -0.05 -9.02
C TRP A 78 -19.28 0.07 -7.62
N CYS A 79 -18.49 0.41 -6.59
CA CYS A 79 -18.99 0.64 -5.23
C CYS A 79 -20.09 1.71 -5.21
N ALA A 80 -19.90 2.81 -5.94
CA ALA A 80 -20.89 3.88 -6.04
C ALA A 80 -22.21 3.42 -6.70
N ALA A 81 -22.17 2.43 -7.58
CA ALA A 81 -23.34 1.85 -8.23
C ALA A 81 -24.02 0.74 -7.39
N HIS A 82 -23.37 0.24 -6.33
CA HIS A 82 -23.87 -0.86 -5.50
C HIS A 82 -23.92 -0.49 -4.00
N PRO A 83 -24.61 0.60 -3.61
CA PRO A 83 -24.57 1.11 -2.24
C PRO A 83 -25.18 0.15 -1.20
N LEU A 84 -26.19 -0.66 -1.57
CA LEU A 84 -26.80 -1.63 -0.65
C LEU A 84 -25.84 -2.77 -0.28
N PHE A 85 -25.15 -3.32 -1.28
CA PHE A 85 -24.10 -4.30 -1.08
C PHE A 85 -22.96 -3.71 -0.24
N MET A 86 -22.49 -2.51 -0.57
CA MET A 86 -21.42 -1.86 0.17
C MET A 86 -21.80 -1.56 1.63
N ARG A 87 -23.05 -1.16 1.90
CA ARG A 87 -23.54 -0.99 3.26
C ARG A 87 -23.53 -2.30 4.04
N HIS A 88 -23.89 -3.42 3.42
CA HIS A 88 -23.83 -4.73 4.07
C HIS A 88 -22.39 -5.08 4.44
N VAL A 89 -21.48 -4.93 3.47
CA VAL A 89 -20.05 -5.13 3.66
C VAL A 89 -19.49 -4.29 4.82
N GLU A 90 -19.79 -2.99 4.84
CA GLU A 90 -19.33 -2.06 5.89
C GLU A 90 -19.90 -2.44 7.26
N GLN A 91 -21.17 -2.82 7.32
CA GLN A 91 -21.82 -3.28 8.54
C GLN A 91 -21.19 -4.57 9.08
N SER A 92 -20.91 -5.53 8.19
CA SER A 92 -20.26 -6.79 8.54
C SER A 92 -18.82 -6.57 8.99
N MET A 93 -18.08 -5.68 8.33
CA MET A 93 -16.74 -5.28 8.76
C MET A 93 -16.76 -4.65 10.15
N PHE A 94 -17.73 -3.77 10.43
CA PHE A 94 -17.88 -3.13 11.74
C PHE A 94 -18.15 -4.15 12.86
N TYR A 95 -19.03 -5.14 12.63
CA TYR A 95 -19.30 -6.18 13.62
C TYR A 95 -18.12 -7.12 13.82
N ALA A 96 -17.45 -7.56 12.74
CA ALA A 96 -16.24 -8.37 12.85
C ALA A 96 -15.18 -7.68 13.72
N LEU A 97 -14.95 -6.38 13.51
CA LEU A 97 -13.98 -5.63 14.31
C LEU A 97 -14.39 -5.50 15.79
N LYS A 98 -15.69 -5.42 16.10
CA LYS A 98 -16.17 -5.44 17.50
C LYS A 98 -15.82 -6.74 18.21
N ASP A 99 -15.82 -7.84 17.47
CA ASP A 99 -15.50 -9.17 18.00
C ASP A 99 -14.00 -9.50 17.92
N GLY A 100 -13.16 -8.52 17.57
CA GLY A 100 -11.71 -8.73 17.40
C GLY A 100 -11.33 -9.55 16.16
N LEU A 101 -12.26 -9.72 15.23
CA LEU A 101 -12.09 -10.43 13.96
C LEU A 101 -11.86 -9.45 12.81
N ASN A 102 -11.44 -9.99 11.66
CA ASN A 102 -11.36 -9.26 10.41
C ASN A 102 -12.23 -9.93 9.36
N LEU A 103 -12.86 -9.10 8.53
CA LEU A 103 -13.58 -9.58 7.36
C LEU A 103 -12.62 -10.20 6.35
N THR A 104 -12.94 -11.39 5.86
CA THR A 104 -12.11 -12.16 4.93
C THR A 104 -12.60 -12.02 3.48
N GLU A 105 -11.77 -12.43 2.51
CA GLU A 105 -12.20 -12.51 1.11
C GLU A 105 -13.37 -13.48 0.92
N ALA A 106 -13.48 -14.54 1.75
CA ALA A 106 -14.56 -15.51 1.67
C ALA A 106 -15.90 -14.91 2.11
N ASP A 107 -15.90 -14.13 3.19
CA ASP A 107 -17.09 -13.43 3.69
C ASP A 107 -17.64 -12.46 2.64
N VAL A 108 -16.76 -11.72 1.96
CA VAL A 108 -17.14 -10.79 0.90
C VAL A 108 -17.71 -11.51 -0.33
N ARG A 109 -17.23 -12.73 -0.65
CA ARG A 109 -17.82 -13.55 -1.72
C ARG A 109 -19.22 -14.02 -1.34
N ALA A 110 -19.40 -14.53 -0.13
CA ALA A 110 -20.71 -14.95 0.37
C ALA A 110 -21.72 -13.80 0.32
N MET A 111 -21.32 -12.60 0.76
CA MET A 111 -22.16 -11.40 0.65
C MET A 111 -22.48 -11.01 -0.80
N ALA A 112 -21.56 -11.25 -1.74
CA ALA A 112 -21.81 -10.96 -3.16
C ALA A 112 -22.86 -11.92 -3.74
N ASP A 113 -22.76 -13.21 -3.38
CA ASP A 113 -23.73 -14.24 -3.77
C ASP A 113 -25.12 -13.95 -3.18
N GLU A 114 -25.20 -13.56 -1.90
CA GLU A 114 -26.45 -13.16 -1.23
C GLU A 114 -27.15 -11.97 -1.91
N HIS A 115 -26.38 -11.00 -2.40
CA HIS A 115 -26.91 -9.83 -3.10
C HIS A 115 -27.12 -10.09 -4.61
N GLY A 116 -26.74 -11.27 -5.11
CA GLY A 116 -26.78 -11.59 -6.54
C GLY A 116 -25.91 -10.65 -7.39
N VAL A 117 -24.83 -10.11 -6.83
CA VAL A 117 -23.96 -9.13 -7.51
C VAL A 117 -22.70 -9.79 -8.07
N GLU A 118 -22.42 -9.53 -9.33
CA GLU A 118 -21.19 -10.01 -9.98
C GLU A 118 -20.08 -8.96 -9.91
N LEU A 119 -18.91 -9.38 -9.40
CA LEU A 119 -17.72 -8.54 -9.31
C LEU A 119 -16.94 -8.55 -10.63
N ARG A 120 -16.72 -7.37 -11.21
CA ARG A 120 -15.90 -7.20 -12.44
C ARG A 120 -14.40 -7.07 -12.17
N PHE A 121 -13.97 -7.42 -10.96
CA PHE A 121 -12.60 -7.35 -10.44
C PHE A 121 -12.46 -8.33 -9.29
N SER A 122 -11.23 -8.55 -8.82
CA SER A 122 -11.01 -9.46 -7.70
C SER A 122 -11.58 -8.89 -6.39
N VAL A 123 -12.05 -9.77 -5.50
CA VAL A 123 -12.46 -9.40 -4.13
C VAL A 123 -11.32 -8.69 -3.39
N LYS A 124 -10.08 -9.11 -3.64
CA LYS A 124 -8.89 -8.45 -3.12
C LYS A 124 -8.76 -7.00 -3.58
N ASP A 125 -9.07 -6.69 -4.85
CA ASP A 125 -9.08 -5.32 -5.35
C ASP A 125 -10.24 -4.52 -4.75
N LEU A 126 -11.41 -5.14 -4.56
CA LEU A 126 -12.53 -4.54 -3.83
C LEU A 126 -12.08 -4.12 -2.43
N MET A 127 -11.62 -5.07 -1.61
CA MET A 127 -11.18 -4.84 -0.23
C MET A 127 -10.03 -3.84 -0.12
N ARG A 128 -9.18 -3.74 -1.15
CA ARG A 128 -8.08 -2.78 -1.20
C ARG A 128 -8.53 -1.35 -1.50
N HIS A 129 -9.60 -1.17 -2.29
CA HIS A 129 -9.94 0.11 -2.89
C HIS A 129 -11.31 0.65 -2.48
N TRP A 130 -12.10 -0.12 -1.73
CA TRP A 130 -13.44 0.24 -1.27
C TRP A 130 -13.49 1.26 -0.14
N ASN A 131 -12.39 1.40 0.61
CA ASN A 131 -12.30 2.24 1.81
C ASN A 131 -11.40 3.45 1.48
N TRP A 132 -11.77 4.59 2.05
CA TRP A 132 -11.45 5.96 1.64
C TRP A 132 -9.98 6.23 1.29
#